data_AF-C7GIC0-F1
#
_entry.id   AF-C7GIC0-F1
#
_cell.length_a   1.000
_cell.length_b   1.000
_cell.length_c   1.000
_cell.angle_alpha   90.00
_cell.angle_beta   90.00
_cell.angle_gamma   90.00
#
_symmetry.space_group_name_H-M   'P 1'
#
loop_
_entity.id
_entity.type
_entity.pdbx_description
1 polymer ?
#
loop_
_entity_poly.entity_id
_entity_poly.type
_entity_poly.pdbx_seq_one_letter_code
_entity_poly.pdbx_strand_id
1 'polypeptide(L)'
;MIMAISVAVPKDLSGIKTKVAMNLTKRQLICFGGAGVVGIPLYIFTKGAIGTQASALLMVAVMLPFFFLAMYEKDGFPAEKILYFMIRQKILTPEIRPYKSENIYRQLEKREKIEKEVRYLEEKAAGKTTR
;
A
#
# COMPACT_ATOMS: atom_id res chain seq x y z
N MET A 1 -39.95 3.99 -33.55
CA MET A 1 -38.76 3.12 -33.76
C MET A 1 -37.60 3.77 -33.02
N ILE A 2 -37.43 3.41 -31.75
CA ILE A 2 -36.42 4.04 -30.88
C ILE A 2 -35.10 3.30 -31.15
N MET A 3 -34.15 4.00 -31.77
CA MET A 3 -32.83 3.46 -32.06
C MET A 3 -32.07 3.35 -30.73
N ALA A 4 -31.90 2.12 -30.23
CA ALA A 4 -31.03 1.87 -29.09
C ALA A 4 -29.58 2.15 -29.51
N ILE A 5 -28.98 3.19 -28.93
CA ILE A 5 -27.57 3.52 -29.10
C ILE A 5 -26.78 2.49 -28.28
N SER A 6 -26.30 1.43 -28.94
CA SER A 6 -25.37 0.47 -28.35
C SER A 6 -23.97 1.08 -28.33
N VAL A 7 -23.65 1.79 -27.24
CA VAL A 7 -22.26 2.15 -26.96
C VAL A 7 -21.52 0.85 -26.67
N ALA A 8 -20.48 0.55 -27.44
CA ALA A 8 -19.60 -0.58 -27.17
C ALA A 8 -18.83 -0.30 -25.87
N VAL A 9 -19.42 -0.69 -24.74
CA VAL A 9 -18.73 -0.65 -23.46
C VAL A 9 -17.68 -1.77 -23.49
N PRO A 10 -16.38 -1.45 -23.40
CA PRO A 10 -15.36 -2.47 -23.30
C PRO A 10 -15.64 -3.32 -22.05
N LYS A 11 -15.58 -4.65 -22.20
CA LYS A 11 -15.92 -5.61 -21.13
C LYS A 11 -15.08 -5.43 -19.87
N ASP A 12 -13.90 -4.80 -19.99
CA ASP A 12 -12.98 -4.52 -18.89
C ASP A 12 -12.54 -3.05 -18.86
N LEU A 13 -13.16 -2.27 -17.96
CA LEU A 13 -12.76 -0.89 -17.66
C LEU A 13 -11.42 -0.81 -16.89
N SER A 14 -11.00 -1.92 -16.29
CA SER A 14 -9.78 -2.06 -15.47
C SER A 14 -8.48 -1.99 -16.27
N GLY A 15 -8.52 -2.18 -17.60
CA GLY A 15 -7.37 -2.06 -18.49
C GLY A 15 -7.03 -0.62 -18.91
N ILE A 16 -7.91 0.35 -18.62
CA ILE A 16 -7.73 1.75 -19.03
C ILE A 16 -6.70 2.40 -18.12
N LYS A 17 -5.43 2.37 -18.54
CA LYS A 17 -4.34 3.10 -17.86
C LYS A 17 -4.56 4.59 -18.06
N THR A 18 -4.68 5.34 -16.95
CA THR A 18 -4.77 6.80 -16.99
C THR A 18 -3.47 7.38 -17.56
N LYS A 19 -3.55 7.88 -18.80
CA LYS A 19 -2.47 8.60 -19.48
C LYS A 19 -2.49 10.04 -18.98
N VAL A 20 -1.36 10.53 -18.45
CA VAL A 20 -1.34 11.84 -17.75
C VAL A 20 -0.80 12.95 -18.63
N ALA A 21 0.22 12.66 -19.44
CA ALA A 21 0.74 13.57 -20.45
C ALA A 21 1.32 12.75 -21.60
N MET A 22 1.14 13.21 -22.85
CA MET A 22 1.79 12.66 -24.05
C MET A 22 1.64 11.12 -24.23
N ASN A 23 0.47 10.54 -23.96
CA ASN A 23 0.24 9.08 -24.06
C ASN A 23 1.12 8.22 -23.12
N LEU A 24 1.76 8.81 -22.11
CA LEU A 24 2.59 8.14 -21.11
C LEU A 24 1.88 7.98 -19.77
N THR A 25 2.20 6.90 -19.07
CA THR A 25 1.72 6.62 -17.71
C THR A 25 2.56 7.38 -16.67
N LYS A 26 1.98 7.67 -15.49
CA LYS A 26 2.71 8.36 -14.39
C LYS A 26 4.06 7.71 -14.06
N ARG A 27 4.11 6.37 -14.10
CA ARG A 27 5.30 5.56 -13.83
C ARG A 27 6.40 5.77 -14.85
N GLN A 28 6.04 5.81 -16.13
CA GLN A 28 6.98 6.10 -17.21
C GLN A 28 7.58 7.49 -17.01
N LEU A 29 6.78 8.48 -16.65
CA LEU A 29 7.27 9.84 -16.43
C LEU A 29 8.28 9.93 -15.26
N ILE A 30 7.99 9.28 -14.13
CA ILE A 30 8.89 9.25 -12.96
C ILE A 30 10.20 8.52 -13.31
N CYS A 31 10.11 7.37 -13.98
CA CYS A 31 11.29 6.58 -14.28
C CYS A 31 12.15 7.20 -15.40
N PHE A 32 11.54 7.79 -16.43
CA PHE A 32 12.27 8.57 -17.43
C PHE A 32 12.86 9.84 -16.84
N GLY A 33 12.16 10.49 -15.92
CA GLY A 33 12.69 11.62 -15.15
C GLY A 33 13.94 11.23 -14.35
N GLY A 34 13.86 10.15 -13.57
CA GLY A 34 15.01 9.63 -12.81
C GLY A 34 16.16 9.18 -13.69
N ALA A 35 15.88 8.49 -14.80
CA ALA A 35 16.87 8.08 -15.78
C ALA A 35 17.59 9.28 -16.41
N GLY A 36 16.86 10.36 -16.72
CA GLY A 36 17.46 11.61 -17.21
C GLY A 36 18.35 12.29 -16.17
N VAL A 37 17.88 12.38 -14.92
CA VAL A 37 18.65 12.99 -13.81
C VAL A 37 19.94 12.23 -13.52
N VAL A 38 19.98 10.91 -13.69
CA VAL A 38 21.18 10.11 -13.45
C VAL A 38 22.05 10.00 -14.70
N GLY A 39 21.46 9.73 -15.86
CA GLY A 39 22.19 9.45 -17.10
C GLY A 39 22.83 10.68 -17.74
N ILE A 40 22.18 11.85 -17.72
CA ILE A 40 22.71 13.07 -18.35
C ILE A 40 23.96 13.57 -17.62
N PRO A 41 23.98 13.71 -16.28
CA PRO A 41 25.20 14.07 -15.57
C PRO A 41 26.31 13.04 -15.78
N LEU A 42 25.99 11.75 -15.71
CA LEU A 42 26.97 10.68 -15.97
C LEU A 42 27.63 10.84 -17.35
N TYR A 43 26.87 11.14 -18.40
CA TYR A 43 27.42 11.39 -19.73
C TYR A 43 28.36 12.60 -19.75
N ILE A 44 27.97 13.72 -19.12
CA ILE A 44 28.80 14.95 -19.10
C ILE A 44 30.12 14.72 -18.36
N PHE A 45 30.13 13.93 -17.29
CA PHE A 45 31.36 13.59 -16.56
C PHE A 45 32.23 12.58 -17.30
N THR A 46 31.63 11.57 -17.93
CA THR A 46 32.38 10.47 -18.57
C THR A 46 32.89 10.81 -19.97
N LYS A 47 32.23 11.72 -20.70
CA LYS A 47 32.61 12.10 -22.08
C LYS A 47 34.05 12.59 -22.20
N GLY A 48 34.60 13.21 -21.15
CA GLY A 48 35.97 13.74 -21.14
C GLY A 48 37.04 12.67 -20.94
N ALA A 49 36.69 11.52 -20.33
CA ALA A 49 37.65 10.48 -19.98
C ALA A 49 37.65 9.31 -20.98
N ILE A 50 36.47 8.85 -21.41
CA ILE A 50 36.32 7.58 -22.16
C ILE A 50 35.91 7.84 -23.62
N GLY A 51 35.70 9.10 -24.00
CA GLY A 51 35.24 9.49 -25.32
C GLY A 51 33.72 9.40 -25.48
N THR A 52 33.20 10.06 -26.51
CA THR A 52 31.76 10.30 -26.71
C THR A 52 30.97 9.01 -26.95
N GLN A 53 31.51 8.07 -27.73
CA GLN A 53 30.83 6.81 -28.08
C GLN A 53 30.70 5.87 -26.88
N ALA A 54 31.78 5.66 -26.13
CA ALA A 54 31.76 4.82 -24.94
C ALA A 54 30.88 5.41 -23.83
N SER A 55 30.90 6.72 -23.66
CA SER A 55 30.07 7.43 -22.68
C SER A 55 28.59 7.36 -23.02
N ALA A 56 28.23 7.40 -24.31
CA ALA A 56 26.85 7.23 -24.77
C ALA A 56 26.34 5.79 -24.52
N LEU A 57 27.17 4.78 -24.78
CA LEU A 57 26.85 3.38 -24.44
C LEU A 57 26.67 3.19 -22.94
N LEU A 58 27.53 3.81 -22.12
CA LEU A 58 27.42 3.76 -20.66
C LEU A 58 26.13 4.44 -20.17
N MET A 59 25.78 5.60 -20.74
CA MET A 59 24.52 6.28 -20.45
C MET A 59 23.31 5.38 -20.74
N VAL A 60 23.27 4.73 -21.90
CA VAL A 60 22.19 3.79 -22.25
C VAL A 60 22.15 2.60 -21.29
N ALA A 61 23.31 2.02 -20.96
CA ALA A 61 23.41 0.91 -20.03
C ALA A 61 22.86 1.26 -18.64
N VAL A 62 23.10 2.49 -18.17
CA VAL A 62 22.58 2.99 -16.89
C VAL A 62 21.08 3.29 -16.95
N MET A 63 20.56 3.76 -18.09
CA MET A 63 19.12 4.03 -18.27
C MET A 63 18.28 2.76 -18.39
N LEU A 64 18.86 1.66 -18.90
CA LEU A 64 18.21 0.38 -19.15
C LEU A 64 17.52 -0.25 -17.91
N PRO A 65 18.14 -0.32 -16.72
CA PRO A 65 17.47 -0.83 -15.52
C PRO A 65 16.28 0.05 -15.07
N PHE A 66 16.35 1.37 -15.25
CA PHE A 66 15.21 2.26 -14.99
C PHE A 66 14.08 1.99 -15.99
N PHE A 67 14.39 1.72 -17.25
CA PHE A 67 13.37 1.35 -18.23
C PHE A 67 12.64 0.05 -17.85
N PHE A 68 13.38 -0.96 -17.38
CA PHE A 68 12.76 -2.19 -16.89
C PHE A 68 11.84 -1.94 -15.68
N LEU A 69 12.23 -1.08 -14.74
CA LEU A 69 11.35 -0.69 -13.62
C LEU A 69 10.08 0.04 -14.10
N ALA A 70 10.19 0.87 -15.14
CA ALA A 70 9.06 1.57 -15.73
C ALA A 70 8.05 0.61 -16.39
N MET A 71 8.56 -0.46 -17.01
CA MET A 71 7.78 -1.47 -17.72
C MET A 71 7.34 -2.64 -16.81
N TYR A 72 7.92 -2.78 -15.62
CA TYR A 72 7.65 -3.89 -14.72
C TYR A 72 6.24 -3.80 -14.13
N GLU A 73 5.37 -4.63 -14.69
CA GLU A 73 4.05 -4.93 -14.17
C GLU A 73 3.97 -6.44 -13.97
N LYS A 74 3.67 -6.88 -12.74
CA LYS A 74 3.35 -8.28 -12.46
C LYS A 74 1.91 -8.37 -11.97
N ASP A 75 1.12 -9.23 -12.62
CA ASP A 75 -0.28 -9.49 -12.26
C ASP A 75 -1.15 -8.22 -12.20
N GLY A 76 -0.84 -7.21 -13.02
CA GLY A 76 -1.51 -5.91 -13.02
C GLY A 76 -1.07 -4.95 -11.91
N PHE A 77 -0.20 -5.39 -10.99
CA PHE A 77 0.38 -4.55 -9.94
C PHE A 77 1.73 -3.97 -10.37
N PRO A 78 1.95 -2.64 -10.19
CA PRO A 78 3.26 -2.04 -10.41
C PRO A 78 4.23 -2.40 -9.29
N ALA A 79 5.54 -2.34 -9.58
CA ALA A 79 6.62 -2.60 -8.63
C ALA A 79 6.47 -1.86 -7.28
N GLU A 80 6.06 -0.59 -7.33
CA GLU A 80 5.82 0.25 -6.14
C GLU A 80 4.79 -0.37 -5.18
N LYS A 81 3.71 -0.96 -5.74
CA LYS A 81 2.66 -1.60 -4.94
C LYS A 81 3.14 -2.90 -4.32
N ILE A 82 3.91 -3.67 -5.07
CA ILE A 82 4.53 -4.90 -4.60
C ILE A 82 5.48 -4.59 -3.44
N LEU A 83 6.33 -3.57 -3.59
CA LEU A 83 7.24 -3.12 -2.55
C LEU A 83 6.48 -2.61 -1.31
N TYR A 84 5.42 -1.82 -1.53
CA TYR A 84 4.55 -1.36 -0.44
C TYR A 84 3.95 -2.52 0.35
N PHE A 85 3.46 -3.55 -0.33
CA PHE A 85 2.94 -4.74 0.36
C PHE A 85 4.03 -5.52 1.09
N MET A 86 5.21 -5.65 0.48
CA MET A 86 6.35 -6.30 1.11
C MET A 86 6.77 -5.59 2.40
N ILE A 87 6.88 -4.26 2.37
CA ILE A 87 7.22 -3.44 3.55
C ILE A 87 6.11 -3.53 4.60
N ARG A 88 4.85 -3.41 4.17
CA ARG A 88 3.71 -3.48 5.07
C ARG A 88 3.67 -4.80 5.83
N GLN A 89 3.84 -5.92 5.11
CA GLN A 89 3.81 -7.25 5.70
C GLN A 89 5.03 -7.56 6.57
N LYS A 90 6.23 -7.16 6.12
CA LYS A 90 7.48 -7.50 6.85
C LYS A 90 7.76 -6.58 8.05
N ILE A 91 7.34 -5.32 8.00
CA ILE A 91 7.80 -4.30 8.96
C ILE A 91 6.64 -3.68 9.74
N LEU A 92 5.54 -3.29 9.08
CA LEU A 92 4.50 -2.48 9.74
C LEU A 92 3.47 -3.32 10.50
N THR A 93 3.12 -4.50 10.00
CA THR A 93 2.12 -5.34 10.66
C THR A 93 2.77 -6.26 11.68
N PRO A 94 2.29 -6.29 12.94
CA PRO A 94 2.76 -7.26 13.92
C PRO A 94 2.47 -8.68 13.42
N GLU A 95 3.45 -9.56 13.51
CA GLU A 95 3.40 -10.94 13.02
C GLU A 95 2.29 -11.74 13.72
N ILE A 96 2.12 -11.49 15.01
CA ILE A 96 1.07 -12.10 15.80
C ILE A 96 -0.20 -11.30 15.57
N ARG A 97 -1.22 -11.95 15.01
CA ARG A 97 -2.60 -11.45 15.03
C ARG A 97 -3.29 -12.01 16.27
N PRO A 98 -3.18 -11.39 17.45
CA PRO A 98 -3.83 -11.90 18.65
C PRO A 98 -5.35 -11.78 18.46
N TYR A 99 -5.98 -12.91 18.19
CA TYR A 99 -7.44 -13.02 18.19
C TYR A 99 -7.92 -12.92 19.63
N LYS A 100 -8.49 -11.77 20.00
CA LYS A 100 -9.24 -11.63 21.24
C LYS A 100 -10.70 -11.95 20.95
N SER A 101 -11.17 -13.09 21.43
CA SER A 101 -12.60 -13.33 21.57
C SER A 101 -13.10 -12.60 22.80
N GLU A 102 -14.03 -11.66 22.63
CA GLU A 102 -14.79 -11.14 23.75
C GLU A 102 -15.79 -12.21 24.18
N ASN A 103 -15.50 -12.92 25.26
CA ASN A 103 -16.41 -13.93 25.79
C ASN A 103 -17.55 -13.24 26.55
N ILE A 104 -18.73 -13.20 25.94
CA ILE A 104 -19.97 -12.62 26.48
C ILE A 104 -20.29 -13.19 27.87
N TYR A 105 -20.09 -14.50 28.07
CA TYR A 105 -20.35 -15.17 29.35
C TYR A 105 -19.49 -14.61 30.50
N ARG A 106 -18.24 -14.21 30.20
CA ARG A 106 -17.31 -13.66 31.18
C ARG A 106 -17.72 -12.24 31.63
N GLN A 107 -18.48 -11.53 30.81
CA GLN A 107 -19.06 -10.24 31.20
C GLN A 107 -20.32 -10.42 32.06
N LEU A 108 -21.16 -11.40 31.73
CA LEU A 108 -22.34 -11.76 32.53
C LEU A 108 -21.97 -12.19 33.95
N GLU A 109 -20.96 -13.05 34.10
CA GLU A 109 -20.52 -13.53 35.42
C GLU A 109 -20.01 -12.40 36.33
N LYS A 110 -19.30 -11.41 35.75
CA LYS A 110 -18.84 -10.23 36.49
C LYS A 110 -20.00 -9.38 37.00
N ARG A 111 -21.05 -9.22 36.18
CA ARG A 111 -22.25 -8.46 36.57
C ARG A 111 -22.96 -9.13 37.74
N GLU A 112 -23.16 -10.44 37.68
CA GLU A 112 -23.78 -11.19 38.78
C GLU A 112 -22.98 -11.11 40.09
N LYS A 113 -21.64 -11.17 40.01
CA LYS A 113 -20.77 -11.02 41.19
C LYS A 113 -20.92 -9.64 41.83
N ILE A 114 -20.93 -8.58 41.01
CA ILE A 114 -21.11 -7.20 41.48
C ILE A 114 -22.49 -7.05 42.14
N GLU A 115 -23.57 -7.56 41.54
CA GLU A 115 -24.91 -7.49 42.13
C GLU A 115 -25.00 -8.20 43.48
N LYS A 116 -24.37 -9.37 43.62
CA LYS A 116 -24.32 -10.10 44.90
C LYS A 116 -23.53 -9.34 45.96
N GLU A 117 -22.42 -8.73 45.57
CA GLU A 117 -21.57 -7.96 46.48
C GLU A 117 -22.26 -6.66 46.95
N VAL A 118 -22.94 -5.95 46.05
CA VAL A 118 -23.76 -4.78 46.39
C VAL A 118 -24.87 -5.17 47.38
N ARG A 119 -25.62 -6.24 47.10
CA ARG A 119 -26.68 -6.72 48.01
C ARG A 119 -26.14 -7.06 49.40
N TYR A 120 -25.00 -7.75 49.47
CA TYR A 120 -24.34 -8.07 50.73
C TYR A 120 -23.92 -6.80 51.51
N LEU A 121 -23.39 -5.78 50.82
CA LEU A 121 -23.01 -4.52 51.43
C LEU A 121 -24.23 -3.73 51.92
N GLU A 122 -25.34 -3.73 51.18
CA GLU A 122 -26.61 -3.12 51.59
C GLU A 122 -27.18 -3.79 52.84
N GLU A 123 -27.21 -5.12 52.90
CA GLU A 123 -27.65 -5.89 54.08
C GLU A 123 -26.75 -5.60 55.29
N LYS A 124 -25.43 -5.54 55.09
CA LYS A 124 -24.46 -5.20 56.14
C LYS A 124 -24.62 -3.75 56.63
N ALA A 125 -24.93 -2.82 55.73
CA ALA A 125 -25.22 -1.43 56.09
C ALA A 125 -26.53 -1.31 56.87
N ALA A 126 -27.60 -1.98 56.43
CA ALA A 126 -28.90 -1.99 57.10
C ALA A 126 -28.85 -2.62 58.50
N GLY A 127 -28.07 -3.70 58.67
CA GLY A 127 -27.85 -4.34 59.96
C GLY A 127 -27.03 -3.48 60.95
N LYS A 128 -26.23 -2.52 60.44
CA LYS A 128 -25.46 -1.58 61.27
C LYS A 128 -26.28 -0.37 61.73
N THR A 129 -27.29 0.02 60.96
CA THR A 129 -28.18 1.16 61.28
C THR A 129 -29.27 0.80 62.29
N THR A 130 -29.59 -0.49 62.43
CA THR A 130 -30.66 -0.99 63.32
C THR A 130 -30.17 -1.32 64.75
N ARG A 131 -28.88 -1.09 65.05
CA ARG A 131 -28.27 -1.36 66.37
C ARG A 131 -27.71 -0.07 66.96
#